data_AF-A0A1W7M0E7-F1
#
_entry.id   AF-A0A1W7M0E7-F1
#
_cell.length_a   1.000
_cell.length_b   1.000
_cell.length_c   1.000
_cell.angle_alpha   90.00
_cell.angle_beta   90.00
_cell.angle_gamma   90.00
#
_symmetry.space_group_name_H-M   'P 1'
#
loop_
_entity.id
_entity.type
_entity.pdbx_description
1 polymer ?
#
loop_
_entity_poly.entity_id
_entity_poly.type
_entity_poly.pdbx_seq_one_letter_code
_entity_poly.pdbx_strand_id
1 'polypeptide(L)'
;MGQTGEERRRLLYPLMQQVACEAGLPVGLFDAMLIQESRYNPFAVSTKGAFGLGQLMPGTARHLGVDRYDLRGNLTGAARYLKAHLNEFGRADLALAAYNAGPGRVRTSYAVPSIRETRGYVANILANWSALEGRTRP
;
A
#
# COMPACT_ATOMS: atom_id res chain seq x y z
N MET A 1 15.05 6.11 -0.48
CA MET A 1 13.90 7.05 -0.36
C MET A 1 14.33 8.48 -0.01
N GLY A 2 15.63 8.80 -0.08
CA GLY A 2 16.19 9.99 0.55
C GLY A 2 16.26 9.81 2.07
N GLN A 3 17.19 10.52 2.73
CA GLN A 3 17.46 10.35 4.15
C GLN A 3 16.20 10.54 5.02
N THR A 4 15.41 11.58 4.76
CA THR A 4 14.15 11.83 5.50
C THR A 4 13.10 10.73 5.32
N GLY A 5 13.04 10.10 4.13
CA GLY A 5 12.13 8.98 3.89
C GLY A 5 12.53 7.73 4.67
N GLU A 6 13.84 7.46 4.74
CA GLU A 6 14.39 6.34 5.49
C GLU A 6 14.24 6.52 7.00
N GLU A 7 14.42 7.74 7.52
CA GLU A 7 14.18 8.05 8.93
C GLU A 7 12.70 7.87 9.31
N ARG A 8 11.77 8.40 8.50
CA ARG A 8 10.33 8.20 8.72
C ARG A 8 9.96 6.72 8.70
N ARG A 9 10.49 5.95 7.73
CA ARG A 9 10.30 4.50 7.70
C ARG A 9 10.83 3.86 8.97
N ARG A 10 12.05 4.17 9.41
CA ARG A 10 12.64 3.60 10.65
C ARG A 10 11.75 3.84 11.87
N LEU A 11 11.22 5.06 12.03
CA LEU A 11 10.38 5.43 13.16
C LEU A 11 9.00 4.75 13.13
N LEU A 12 8.41 4.62 11.94
CA LEU A 12 7.04 4.09 11.78
C LEU A 12 7.00 2.59 11.50
N TYR A 13 8.14 1.95 11.20
CA TYR A 13 8.22 0.53 10.86
C TYR A 13 7.60 -0.39 11.91
N PRO A 14 7.82 -0.22 13.23
CA PRO A 14 7.20 -1.10 14.24
C PRO A 14 5.67 -1.08 14.19
N LEU A 15 5.06 0.12 14.05
CA LEU A 15 3.62 0.26 13.92
C LEU A 15 3.10 -0.34 12.62
N MET A 16 3.80 -0.08 11.50
CA MET A 16 3.48 -0.68 10.20
C MET A 16 3.52 -2.22 10.27
N GLN A 17 4.57 -2.77 10.86
CA GLN A 17 4.74 -4.22 11.02
C GLN A 17 3.62 -4.81 11.85
N GLN A 18 3.27 -4.18 12.99
CA GLN A 18 2.15 -4.62 13.81
C GLN A 18 0.84 -4.64 13.00
N VAL A 19 0.52 -3.57 12.28
CA VAL A 19 -0.69 -3.49 11.44
C VAL A 19 -0.69 -4.53 10.32
N ALA A 20 0.45 -4.77 9.67
CA ALA A 20 0.57 -5.81 8.65
C ALA A 20 0.27 -7.20 9.22
N CYS A 21 0.84 -7.52 10.39
CA CYS A 21 0.60 -8.77 11.09
C CYS A 21 -0.87 -8.92 11.51
N GLU A 22 -1.47 -7.88 12.11
CA GLU A 22 -2.90 -7.85 12.49
C GLU A 22 -3.82 -8.11 11.29
N ALA A 23 -3.47 -7.58 10.11
CA ALA A 23 -4.23 -7.78 8.87
C ALA A 23 -3.93 -9.11 8.15
N GLY A 24 -2.93 -9.89 8.61
CA GLY A 24 -2.47 -11.11 7.95
C GLY A 24 -1.90 -10.85 6.55
N LEU A 25 -1.10 -9.78 6.43
CA LEU A 25 -0.36 -9.40 5.22
C LEU A 25 1.11 -9.82 5.33
N PRO A 26 1.78 -10.14 4.21
CA PRO A 26 3.24 -10.17 4.18
C PRO A 26 3.79 -8.78 4.54
N VAL A 27 4.58 -8.70 5.61
CA VAL A 27 5.12 -7.42 6.11
C VAL A 27 5.90 -6.67 5.03
N GLY A 28 6.74 -7.39 4.27
CA GLY A 28 7.54 -6.80 3.19
C GLY A 28 6.70 -6.22 2.05
N LEU A 29 5.54 -6.83 1.74
CA LEU A 29 4.63 -6.32 0.71
C LEU A 29 3.99 -5.00 1.16
N PHE A 30 3.48 -4.95 2.39
CA PHE A 30 2.84 -3.75 2.91
C PHE A 30 3.86 -2.61 3.08
N ASP A 31 5.05 -2.91 3.58
CA ASP A 31 6.16 -1.96 3.64
C ASP A 31 6.51 -1.41 2.25
N ALA A 32 6.73 -2.28 1.26
CA ALA A 32 7.03 -1.87 -0.11
C ALA A 32 5.93 -0.99 -0.72
N MET A 33 4.66 -1.28 -0.42
CA MET A 33 3.53 -0.46 -0.85
C MET A 33 3.59 0.94 -0.21
N LEU A 34 3.80 1.05 1.11
CA LEU A 34 3.85 2.36 1.80
C LEU A 34 5.06 3.22 1.38
N ILE A 35 6.16 2.57 0.98
CA ILE A 35 7.30 3.23 0.33
C ILE A 35 6.85 3.91 -0.97
N GLN A 36 6.09 3.18 -1.80
CA GLN A 36 5.58 3.69 -3.07
C GLN A 36 4.49 4.76 -2.89
N GLU A 37 3.61 4.62 -1.90
CA GLU A 37 2.48 5.53 -1.68
C GLU A 37 2.92 6.90 -1.17
N SER A 38 3.69 6.93 -0.08
CA SER A 38 3.96 8.18 0.64
C SER A 38 5.42 8.39 1.00
N ARG A 39 6.28 7.39 0.75
CA ARG A 39 7.64 7.32 1.32
C ARG A 39 7.59 7.52 2.84
N TYR A 40 6.61 6.89 3.49
CA TYR A 40 6.32 7.01 4.91
C TYR A 40 6.00 8.43 5.39
N ASN A 41 5.46 9.29 4.53
CA ASN A 41 4.99 10.61 4.94
C ASN A 41 3.53 10.55 5.45
N PRO A 42 3.26 10.66 6.77
CA PRO A 42 1.88 10.62 7.28
C PRO A 42 1.06 11.84 6.88
N PHE A 43 1.71 12.93 6.44
CA PHE A 43 1.05 14.16 6.01
C PHE A 43 0.98 14.30 4.48
N ALA A 44 1.35 13.26 3.71
CA ALA A 44 1.27 13.33 2.25
C ALA A 44 -0.18 13.50 1.79
N VAL A 45 -0.39 14.45 0.88
CA VAL A 45 -1.65 14.66 0.17
C VAL A 45 -1.33 14.76 -1.32
N SER A 46 -1.95 13.92 -2.14
CA SER A 46 -1.79 13.96 -3.59
C SER A 46 -2.63 15.08 -4.22
N THR A 47 -2.33 15.42 -5.48
CA THR A 47 -3.13 16.37 -6.26
C THR A 47 -4.58 15.92 -6.46
N LYS A 48 -4.84 14.61 -6.36
CA LYS A 48 -6.18 14.01 -6.44
C LYS A 48 -6.89 13.92 -5.07
N GLY A 49 -6.21 14.35 -3.99
CA GLY A 49 -6.74 14.33 -2.62
C GLY A 49 -6.56 13.01 -1.86
N ALA A 50 -5.76 12.08 -2.40
CA ALA A 50 -5.35 10.89 -1.66
C ALA A 50 -4.46 11.29 -0.47
N PHE A 51 -4.59 10.65 0.69
CA PHE A 51 -3.90 11.12 1.90
C PHE A 51 -3.27 10.03 2.78
N GLY A 52 -2.29 10.45 3.56
CA GLY A 52 -1.64 9.65 4.59
C GLY A 52 -0.67 8.60 4.05
N LEU A 53 -0.27 7.70 4.93
CA LEU A 53 0.75 6.69 4.65
C LEU A 53 0.37 5.77 3.49
N GLY A 54 -0.89 5.35 3.42
CA GLY A 54 -1.43 4.48 2.37
C GLY A 54 -2.15 5.20 1.22
N GLN A 55 -2.07 6.54 1.17
CA GLN A 55 -2.70 7.39 0.14
C GLN A 55 -4.15 6.96 -0.19
N LEU A 56 -4.99 6.88 0.84
CA LEU A 56 -6.40 6.54 0.63
C LEU A 56 -7.13 7.72 -0.02
N MET A 57 -7.89 7.44 -1.08
CA MET A 57 -8.82 8.42 -1.64
C MET A 57 -9.96 8.71 -0.63
N PRO A 58 -10.51 9.93 -0.58
CA PRO A 58 -11.55 10.28 0.40
C PRO A 58 -12.78 9.37 0.37
N GLY A 59 -13.20 8.90 -0.81
CA GLY A 59 -14.30 7.94 -0.93
C GLY A 59 -13.97 6.59 -0.29
N THR A 60 -12.77 6.07 -0.55
CA THR A 60 -12.27 4.82 0.03
C THR A 60 -12.14 4.94 1.54
N ALA A 61 -11.56 6.05 2.04
CA ALA A 61 -11.41 6.28 3.47
C ALA A 61 -12.75 6.32 4.21
N ARG A 62 -13.78 6.99 3.63
CA ARG A 62 -15.14 6.98 4.20
C ARG A 62 -15.72 5.57 4.28
N HIS A 63 -15.56 4.77 3.22
CA HIS A 63 -16.04 3.39 3.21
C HIS A 63 -15.34 2.52 4.27
N LEU A 64 -14.06 2.81 4.55
CA LEU A 64 -13.26 2.10 5.54
C LEU A 64 -13.39 2.66 6.96
N GLY A 65 -14.12 3.77 7.17
CA GLY A 65 -14.24 4.44 8.46
C GLY A 65 -12.94 5.10 8.95
N VAL A 66 -12.10 5.57 8.02
CA VAL A 66 -10.77 6.14 8.32
C VAL A 66 -10.84 7.66 8.37
N ASP A 67 -10.39 8.25 9.49
CA ASP A 67 -10.09 9.68 9.60
C ASP A 67 -8.74 10.00 8.94
N ARG A 68 -8.69 11.12 8.21
CA ARG A 68 -7.46 11.63 7.58
C ARG A 68 -6.36 12.01 8.56
N TYR A 69 -6.71 12.32 9.81
CA TYR A 69 -5.74 12.73 10.83
C TYR A 69 -5.29 11.56 11.73
N ASP A 70 -5.92 10.38 11.60
CA ASP A 70 -5.53 9.19 12.35
C ASP A 70 -4.46 8.40 11.59
N LEU A 71 -3.22 8.48 12.07
CA LEU A 71 -2.08 7.77 11.50
C LEU A 71 -2.27 6.25 11.54
N ARG A 72 -2.71 5.69 12.68
CA ARG A 72 -2.92 4.24 12.81
C ARG A 72 -4.15 3.81 12.01
N GLY A 73 -5.20 4.61 12.01
CA GLY A 73 -6.39 4.41 11.18
C GLY A 73 -6.05 4.36 9.69
N ASN A 74 -5.19 5.26 9.19
CA ASN A 74 -4.77 5.26 7.79
C ASN A 74 -3.99 3.98 7.41
N LEU A 75 -3.06 3.54 8.26
CA LEU A 75 -2.35 2.26 8.08
C LEU A 75 -3.31 1.08 8.10
N THR A 76 -4.18 1.02 9.11
CA THR A 76 -5.13 -0.09 9.29
C THR A 76 -6.11 -0.16 8.12
N GLY A 77 -6.61 0.99 7.66
CA GLY A 77 -7.47 1.08 6.48
C GLY A 77 -6.77 0.62 5.20
N ALA A 78 -5.55 1.09 4.95
CA ALA A 78 -4.74 0.66 3.80
C ALA A 78 -4.46 -0.85 3.83
N ALA A 79 -4.10 -1.39 4.99
CA ALA A 79 -3.84 -2.82 5.17
C ALA A 79 -5.10 -3.65 4.92
N ARG A 80 -6.25 -3.26 5.49
CA ARG A 80 -7.53 -3.94 5.25
C ARG A 80 -7.95 -3.89 3.79
N TYR A 81 -7.72 -2.76 3.11
CA TYR A 81 -8.05 -2.60 1.71
C TYR A 81 -7.18 -3.47 0.80
N LEU A 82 -5.86 -3.50 1.04
CA LEU A 82 -4.95 -4.41 0.35
C LEU A 82 -5.31 -5.89 0.63
N LYS A 83 -5.62 -6.23 1.88
CA LYS A 83 -6.02 -7.60 2.26
C LYS A 83 -7.29 -8.04 1.55
N ALA A 84 -8.28 -7.14 1.43
CA ALA A 84 -9.50 -7.43 0.68
C ALA A 84 -9.19 -7.80 -0.78
N HIS A 85 -8.31 -7.05 -1.44
CA HIS A 85 -7.91 -7.37 -2.82
C HIS A 85 -7.07 -8.64 -2.93
N LEU A 86 -6.20 -8.92 -1.95
CA LEU A 86 -5.47 -10.20 -1.91
C LEU A 86 -6.43 -11.39 -1.77
N ASN A 87 -7.44 -11.27 -0.90
CA ASN A 87 -8.45 -12.30 -0.73
C ASN A 87 -9.30 -12.47 -2.00
N GLU A 88 -9.62 -11.37 -2.69
CA GLU A 88 -10.43 -11.40 -3.90
C GLU A 88 -9.68 -12.00 -5.09
N PHE A 89 -8.45 -11.53 -5.36
CA PHE A 89 -7.72 -11.89 -6.58
C PHE A 89 -6.73 -13.04 -6.41
N GLY A 90 -6.36 -13.39 -5.17
CA GLY A 90 -5.41 -14.46 -4.85
C GLY A 90 -3.96 -14.20 -5.29
N ARG A 91 -3.67 -13.03 -5.87
CA ARG A 91 -2.36 -12.66 -6.41
C ARG A 91 -1.97 -11.24 -6.02
N ALA A 92 -0.73 -11.07 -5.59
CA ALA A 92 -0.21 -9.77 -5.14
C ALA A 92 -0.21 -8.72 -6.26
N ASP A 93 0.14 -9.09 -7.49
CA ASP A 93 0.18 -8.16 -8.63
C ASP A 93 -1.21 -7.60 -8.97
N LEU A 94 -2.23 -8.46 -8.95
CA LEU A 94 -3.62 -8.07 -9.15
C LEU A 94 -4.17 -7.24 -7.98
N ALA A 95 -3.80 -7.60 -6.75
CA ALA A 95 -4.22 -6.86 -5.56
C ALA A 95 -3.65 -5.43 -5.55
N LEU A 96 -2.38 -5.26 -5.90
CA LEU A 96 -1.74 -3.95 -6.05
C LEU A 96 -2.35 -3.16 -7.22
N ALA A 97 -2.64 -3.83 -8.35
CA ALA A 97 -3.32 -3.19 -9.46
C ALA A 97 -4.72 -2.69 -9.08
N ALA A 98 -5.47 -3.47 -8.29
CA ALA A 98 -6.79 -3.10 -7.79
C ALA A 98 -6.73 -1.96 -6.77
N TYR A 99 -5.69 -1.93 -5.93
CA TYR A 99 -5.44 -0.83 -5.00
C TYR A 99 -5.23 0.49 -5.75
N ASN A 100 -4.39 0.48 -6.80
CA ASN A 100 -4.03 1.68 -7.56
C ASN A 100 -5.11 2.12 -8.58
N ALA A 101 -5.64 1.19 -9.38
CA ALA A 101 -6.52 1.50 -10.50
C ALA A 101 -8.02 1.30 -10.19
N GLY A 102 -8.33 0.77 -9.00
CA GLY A 102 -9.66 0.35 -8.60
C GLY A 102 -9.96 -1.10 -8.98
N PRO A 103 -10.63 -1.88 -8.11
CA PRO A 103 -10.87 -3.31 -8.31
C PRO A 103 -11.75 -3.60 -9.53
N GLY A 104 -12.67 -2.69 -9.89
CA GLY A 104 -13.55 -2.89 -11.06
C GLY A 104 -12.79 -3.14 -12.36
N ARG A 105 -11.65 -2.46 -12.57
CA ARG A 105 -10.82 -2.65 -13.77
C ARG A 105 -10.12 -4.00 -13.80
N VAL A 106 -9.73 -4.49 -12.63
CA VAL A 106 -9.06 -5.79 -12.50
C VAL A 106 -10.08 -6.92 -12.63
N ARG A 107 -11.30 -6.77 -12.07
CA ARG A 107 -12.38 -7.76 -12.21
C ARG A 107 -12.74 -8.05 -13.67
N THR A 108 -12.73 -7.04 -14.54
CA THR A 108 -13.11 -7.22 -15.95
C THR A 108 -12.15 -8.13 -16.73
N SER A 109 -10.84 -8.00 -16.50
CA SER A 109 -9.82 -8.71 -17.29
C SER A 109 -9.05 -9.78 -16.52
N TYR A 110 -9.22 -9.82 -15.19
CA TYR A 110 -8.41 -10.59 -14.25
C TYR A 110 -6.89 -10.47 -14.50
N ALA A 111 -6.49 -9.27 -14.92
CA ALA A 111 -5.13 -8.95 -15.34
C ALA A 111 -4.78 -7.52 -14.88
N VAL A 112 -3.48 -7.25 -14.71
CA VAL A 112 -3.00 -5.88 -14.47
C VAL A 112 -3.44 -4.99 -15.64
N PRO A 113 -4.23 -3.92 -15.42
CA PRO A 113 -4.74 -3.09 -16.49
C PRO A 113 -3.63 -2.53 -17.38
N SER A 114 -3.94 -2.30 -18.65
CA SER A 114 -3.04 -1.67 -19.63
C SER A 114 -2.88 -0.15 -19.41
N ILE A 115 -2.69 0.24 -18.15
CA ILE A 115 -2.46 1.61 -17.70
C ILE A 115 -0.99 1.72 -17.31
N ARG A 116 -0.25 2.62 -17.98
CA ARG A 116 1.19 2.78 -17.77
C ARG A 116 1.54 3.02 -16.30
N GLU A 117 0.79 3.90 -15.64
CA GLU A 117 0.95 4.21 -14.22
C GLU A 117 0.79 2.96 -13.34
N THR A 118 -0.28 2.19 -13.54
CA THR A 118 -0.57 0.98 -12.75
C THR A 118 0.47 -0.12 -12.97
N ARG A 119 0.92 -0.35 -14.21
CA ARG A 119 1.99 -1.32 -14.47
C ARG A 119 3.29 -0.94 -13.78
N GLY A 120 3.65 0.35 -13.81
CA GLY A 120 4.81 0.87 -13.10
C GLY A 120 4.68 0.72 -11.58
N TYR A 121 3.51 1.07 -11.03
CA TYR A 121 3.19 0.92 -9.61
C TYR A 121 3.40 -0.54 -9.14
N VAL A 122 2.79 -1.49 -9.84
CA VAL A 122 2.91 -2.92 -9.52
C VAL A 122 4.37 -3.40 -9.62
N ALA A 123 5.04 -3.10 -10.74
CA ALA A 123 6.42 -3.53 -10.96
C ALA A 123 7.38 -3.00 -9.88
N ASN A 124 7.26 -1.72 -9.52
CA ASN A 124 8.11 -1.08 -8.52
C ASN A 124 7.93 -1.71 -7.13
N ILE A 125 6.69 -1.97 -6.72
CA ILE A 125 6.40 -2.56 -5.42
C ILE A 125 6.89 -4.00 -5.35
N LEU A 126 6.64 -4.82 -6.38
CA LEU A 126 7.10 -6.22 -6.40
C LEU A 126 8.63 -6.32 -6.40
N ALA A 127 9.32 -5.45 -7.14
CA ALA A 127 10.77 -5.39 -7.13
C ALA A 127 11.32 -5.00 -5.75
N ASN A 128 10.73 -4.00 -5.11
CA ASN A 128 11.13 -3.57 -3.77
C ASN A 128 10.82 -4.63 -2.70
N TRP A 129 9.65 -5.27 -2.78
CA TRP A 129 9.27 -6.36 -1.87
C TRP A 129 10.27 -7.52 -1.95
N SER A 130 10.62 -7.97 -3.16
CA SER A 130 11.64 -9.00 -3.37
C SER A 130 13.00 -8.61 -2.77
N ALA A 131 13.42 -7.36 -2.93
CA ALA A 131 14.66 -6.86 -2.33
C ALA A 131 14.62 -6.80 -0.79
N LEU A 132 13.46 -6.52 -0.19
CA LEU A 132 13.27 -6.53 1.27
C LEU A 132 13.28 -7.95 1.83
N GLU A 133 12.69 -8.92 1.14
CA GLU A 133 12.74 -10.34 1.53
C GLU A 133 14.16 -10.90 1.45
N GLY A 134 14.94 -10.52 0.42
CA GLY A 134 16.34 -10.91 0.32
C GLY A 134 17.22 -10.40 1.47
N ARG A 135 16.86 -9.28 2.11
CA ARG A 135 17.59 -8.70 3.25
C ARG A 135 17.21 -9.32 4.60
N THR A 136 16.08 -10.03 4.67
CA THR A 136 15.57 -10.63 5.91
C THR A 136 15.88 -12.12 6.02
N ARG A 137 16.48 -12.71 4.98
CA ARG A 137 17.08 -14.05 5.06
C ARG A 137 18.48 -13.95 5.71
N PRO A 138 18.77 -14.79 6.72
CA PRO A 138 20.07 -14.80 7.41
C PRO A 138 21.22 -15.22 6.49
#